data_AF-A0A914F8T9-F1
#
_entry.id   AF-A0A914F8T9-F1
#
_cell.length_a   1.000
_cell.length_b   1.000
_cell.length_c   1.000
_cell.angle_alpha   90.00
_cell.angle_beta   90.00
_cell.angle_gamma   90.00
#
_symmetry.space_group_name_H-M   'P 1'
#
loop_
_entity.id
_entity.type
_entity.pdbx_description
1 polymer ?
#
loop_
_entity_poly.entity_id
_entity_poly.type
_entity_poly.pdbx_seq_one_letter_code
_entity_poly.pdbx_strand_id
1 'polypeptide(L)'
;MAHAKSMFNWEITNALTRSVWDKSRCSSCLDINWDFQNRNSTIQYDDKTVQFQSVLYAWRDCVTNYSSTIEGENTTTICDQCAKPYETLFLFYWKIYTDPTTDFCVDVETTMNDTMHVWHKVWQCPDDTKKDRESDVVMLLVSVTALMVILTLFYGGSYVQTERAQRNLIRYSRLEAPRGQRSRLVSSSSFFSSPGASAVEESAGRAH
;
A
#
# COMPACT_ATOMS: atom_id res chain seq x y z
N MET A 1 2.72 -41.50 41.71
CA MET A 1 2.63 -40.01 41.66
C MET A 1 3.78 -39.35 40.89
N ALA A 2 5.05 -39.72 41.08
CA ALA A 2 6.17 -39.12 40.33
C ALA A 2 6.09 -39.33 38.80
N HIS A 3 5.67 -40.50 38.33
CA HIS A 3 5.47 -40.78 36.90
C HIS A 3 4.39 -39.91 36.23
N ALA A 4 3.24 -39.71 36.90
CA ALA A 4 2.17 -38.84 36.37
C ALA A 4 2.61 -37.37 36.30
N LYS A 5 3.41 -36.90 37.28
CA LYS A 5 4.00 -35.55 37.25
C LYS A 5 5.04 -35.41 36.13
N SER A 6 5.84 -36.45 35.86
CA SER A 6 6.78 -36.44 34.73
C SER A 6 6.08 -36.46 33.36
N MET A 7 4.96 -37.19 33.26
CA MET A 7 4.17 -37.29 32.02
C MET A 7 3.44 -35.98 31.73
N PHE A 8 2.79 -35.38 32.73
CA PHE A 8 2.16 -34.05 32.61
C PHE A 8 3.16 -32.95 32.24
N ASN A 9 4.37 -33.01 32.82
CA ASN A 9 5.42 -32.04 32.50
C ASN A 9 5.94 -32.20 31.07
N TRP A 10 6.06 -33.44 30.58
CA TRP A 10 6.44 -33.71 29.18
C TRP A 10 5.37 -33.24 28.19
N GLU A 11 4.09 -33.48 28.49
CA GLU A 11 2.99 -33.05 27.62
C GLU A 11 2.92 -31.52 27.48
N ILE A 12 3.06 -30.80 28.60
CA ILE A 12 3.11 -29.32 28.59
C ILE A 12 4.34 -28.83 27.84
N THR A 13 5.51 -29.41 28.11
CA THR A 13 6.75 -29.00 27.45
C THR A 13 6.65 -29.22 25.95
N ASN A 14 6.18 -30.39 25.50
CA ASN A 14 6.03 -30.72 24.09
C ASN A 14 4.98 -29.83 23.40
N ALA A 15 3.84 -29.59 24.04
CA ALA A 15 2.81 -28.68 23.51
C ALA A 15 3.32 -27.23 23.40
N LEU A 16 4.05 -26.75 24.42
CA LEU A 16 4.65 -25.41 24.40
C LEU A 16 5.73 -25.30 23.33
N THR A 17 6.64 -26.28 23.24
CA THR A 17 7.70 -26.29 22.23
C THR A 17 7.14 -26.32 20.82
N ARG A 18 6.10 -27.12 20.55
CA ARG A 18 5.43 -27.13 19.24
C ARG A 18 4.73 -25.80 18.95
N SER A 19 4.01 -25.25 19.93
CA SER A 19 3.34 -23.95 19.80
C SER A 19 4.33 -22.83 19.50
N VAL A 20 5.48 -22.82 20.19
CA VAL A 20 6.56 -21.86 19.92
C VAL A 20 7.11 -22.07 18.51
N TRP A 21 7.44 -23.30 18.13
CA TRP A 21 7.99 -23.63 16.81
C TRP A 21 7.08 -23.22 15.64
N ASP A 22 5.78 -23.48 15.78
CA ASP A 22 4.79 -23.17 14.76
C ASP A 22 4.56 -21.65 14.69
N LYS A 23 4.45 -20.98 15.83
CA LYS A 23 4.26 -19.51 15.88
C LYS A 23 5.50 -18.75 15.43
N SER A 24 6.70 -19.26 15.68
CA SER A 24 7.95 -18.68 15.21
C SER A 24 8.22 -19.00 13.74
N ARG A 25 7.42 -19.87 13.11
CA ARG A 25 7.58 -20.32 11.72
C ARG A 25 8.98 -20.85 11.46
N CYS A 26 9.57 -21.59 12.41
CA CYS A 26 10.94 -22.09 12.31
C CYS A 26 11.17 -22.98 11.07
N SER A 27 10.15 -23.73 10.64
CA SER A 27 10.18 -24.54 9.41
C SER A 27 10.38 -23.71 8.14
N SER A 28 10.16 -22.41 8.18
CA SER A 28 10.37 -21.53 7.02
C SER A 28 11.84 -21.13 6.82
N CYS A 29 12.70 -21.33 7.83
CA CYS A 29 14.11 -20.97 7.78
C CYS A 29 15.06 -22.16 7.94
N LEU A 30 14.54 -23.30 8.42
CA LEU A 30 15.32 -24.49 8.76
C LEU A 30 14.68 -25.72 8.14
N ASP A 31 15.48 -26.51 7.42
CA ASP A 31 15.17 -27.88 7.04
C ASP A 31 15.95 -28.83 7.95
N ILE A 32 15.22 -29.67 8.68
CA ILE A 32 15.81 -30.64 9.60
C ILE A 32 15.58 -32.03 9.04
N ASN A 33 16.65 -32.61 8.49
CA ASN A 33 16.62 -33.99 8.03
C ASN A 33 16.98 -34.92 9.19
N TRP A 34 15.96 -35.61 9.71
CA TRP A 34 16.10 -36.54 10.82
C TRP A 34 16.47 -37.94 10.32
N ASP A 35 17.76 -38.29 10.32
CA ASP A 35 18.19 -39.68 10.12
C ASP A 35 18.44 -40.37 11.48
N PHE A 36 17.37 -40.94 12.02
CA PHE A 36 17.43 -41.71 13.26
C PHE A 36 18.14 -43.08 13.09
N GLN A 37 18.23 -43.61 11.87
CA GLN A 37 18.83 -44.93 11.62
C GLN A 37 20.36 -44.85 11.68
N ASN A 38 20.94 -43.82 11.08
CA ASN A 38 22.39 -43.58 11.11
C ASN A 38 22.83 -42.65 12.24
N ARG A 39 21.92 -42.24 13.15
CA ARG A 39 22.13 -41.25 14.22
C ARG A 39 22.72 -39.93 13.71
N ASN A 40 22.31 -39.51 12.52
CA ASN A 40 22.85 -38.32 11.87
C ASN A 40 21.72 -37.36 11.52
N SER A 41 21.37 -36.45 12.43
CA SER A 41 20.45 -35.36 12.12
C SER A 41 21.23 -34.19 11.54
N THR A 42 20.90 -33.76 10.32
CA THR A 42 21.50 -32.56 9.71
C THR A 42 20.49 -31.43 9.69
N ILE A 43 20.93 -30.23 10.07
CA ILE A 43 20.14 -28.99 10.00
C ILE A 43 20.70 -28.16 8.85
N GLN A 44 19.83 -27.76 7.93
CA GLN A 44 20.16 -26.88 6.82
C GLN A 44 19.31 -25.63 6.90
N TYR A 45 19.90 -24.49 6.55
CA TYR A 45 19.14 -23.25 6.43
C TYR A 45 18.51 -23.20 5.05
N ASP A 46 17.29 -22.65 4.99
CA ASP A 46 16.65 -22.35 3.71
C ASP A 46 17.50 -21.35 2.92
N ASP A 47 17.55 -21.52 1.60
CA ASP A 47 18.35 -20.68 0.70
C ASP A 47 18.04 -19.18 0.88
N LYS A 48 16.79 -18.81 1.14
CA LYS A 48 16.41 -17.40 1.37
C LYS A 48 16.97 -16.87 2.68
N THR A 49 17.07 -17.72 3.71
CA THR A 49 17.65 -17.36 5.02
C THR A 49 19.16 -17.20 4.89
N VAL A 50 19.83 -18.07 4.14
CA VAL A 50 21.25 -17.94 3.82
C VAL A 50 21.53 -16.65 3.04
N GLN A 51 20.69 -16.35 2.04
CA GLN A 51 20.81 -15.10 1.29
C GLN A 51 20.58 -13.87 2.17
N PHE A 52 19.53 -13.85 3.00
CA PHE A 52 19.28 -12.79 3.98
C PHE A 52 20.49 -12.56 4.88
N GLN A 53 21.03 -13.64 5.44
CA GLN A 53 22.20 -13.60 6.31
C GLN A 53 23.42 -13.02 5.58
N SER A 54 23.63 -13.39 4.32
CA SER A 54 24.73 -12.87 3.51
C SER A 54 24.61 -11.35 3.27
N VAL A 55 23.43 -10.84 2.91
CA VAL A 55 23.24 -9.38 2.72
C VAL A 55 23.28 -8.62 4.04
N LEU A 56 22.80 -9.22 5.13
CA LEU A 56 22.89 -8.66 6.48
C LEU A 56 24.34 -8.52 6.92
N TYR A 57 25.17 -9.54 6.68
CA TYR A 57 26.60 -9.48 7.02
C TYR A 57 27.35 -8.46 6.18
N ALA A 58 27.05 -8.34 4.88
CA ALA A 58 27.65 -7.28 4.07
C ALA A 58 27.36 -5.87 4.63
N TRP A 59 26.13 -5.63 5.10
CA TRP A 59 25.78 -4.37 5.76
C TRP A 59 26.49 -4.22 7.12
N ARG A 60 26.49 -5.26 7.97
CA ARG A 60 27.18 -5.23 9.26
C ARG A 60 28.68 -4.97 9.11
N ASP A 61 29.32 -5.62 8.16
CA ASP A 61 30.75 -5.44 7.89
C ASP A 61 31.04 -3.98 7.49
N CYS A 62 30.20 -3.39 6.64
CA CYS A 62 30.27 -1.96 6.33
C CYS A 62 30.17 -1.11 7.61
N VAL A 63 29.15 -1.34 8.44
CA VAL A 63 28.98 -0.60 9.71
C VAL A 63 30.20 -0.75 10.61
N THR A 64 30.74 -1.96 10.77
CA THR A 64 31.90 -2.19 11.65
C THR A 64 33.14 -1.45 11.19
N ASN A 65 33.36 -1.29 9.88
CA ASN A 65 34.49 -0.53 9.34
C ASN A 65 34.43 0.96 9.69
N TYR A 66 33.23 1.51 9.88
CA TYR A 66 33.03 2.92 10.21
C TYR A 66 32.65 3.14 11.67
N SER A 67 32.39 2.07 12.44
CA SER A 67 31.97 2.14 13.84
C SER A 67 33.03 2.68 14.78
N SER A 68 34.32 2.54 14.45
CA SER A 68 35.43 3.13 15.22
C SER A 68 35.52 4.66 15.07
N THR A 69 34.80 5.24 14.10
CA THR A 69 34.76 6.68 13.82
C THR A 69 33.64 7.39 14.58
N ILE A 70 32.86 6.66 15.40
CA ILE A 70 31.73 7.17 16.19
C ILE A 70 32.21 7.86 17.51
N GLU A 71 33.49 8.21 17.64
CA GLU A 71 33.93 9.13 18.69
C GLU A 71 33.70 10.58 18.25
N GLY A 72 32.44 11.01 18.31
CA GLY A 72 32.05 12.40 18.13
C GLY A 72 31.53 12.74 16.74
N GLU A 73 30.25 13.09 16.68
CA GLU A 73 29.63 13.97 15.68
C GLU A 73 29.49 13.46 14.21
N ASN A 74 30.16 12.36 13.82
CA ASN A 74 30.19 11.89 12.43
C ASN A 74 29.28 10.67 12.14
N THR A 75 28.06 10.63 12.71
CA THR A 75 27.05 9.59 12.37
C THR A 75 26.66 9.59 10.89
N THR A 76 26.87 10.71 10.21
CA THR A 76 26.68 10.89 8.76
C THR A 76 27.54 9.94 7.92
N THR A 77 28.73 9.57 8.40
CA THR A 77 29.66 8.73 7.64
C THR A 77 29.14 7.30 7.41
N ILE A 78 28.43 6.72 8.38
CA ILE A 78 27.82 5.39 8.25
C ILE A 78 26.67 5.44 7.26
N CYS A 79 25.83 6.47 7.36
CA CYS A 79 24.70 6.64 6.44
C CYS A 79 25.19 6.79 5.00
N ASP A 80 26.21 7.61 4.76
CA ASP A 80 26.74 7.86 3.41
C ASP A 80 27.46 6.65 2.82
N GLN A 81 28.25 5.93 3.63
CA GLN A 81 29.08 4.81 3.14
C GLN A 81 28.30 3.48 3.10
N CYS A 82 27.35 3.28 4.02
CA CYS A 82 26.61 2.02 4.16
C CYS A 82 25.16 2.09 3.64
N ALA A 83 24.75 3.19 3.00
CA ALA A 83 23.44 3.31 2.35
C ALA A 83 23.18 2.19 1.34
N LYS A 84 24.13 1.89 0.43
CA LYS A 84 23.92 0.88 -0.60
C LYS A 84 23.77 -0.56 -0.04
N PRO A 85 24.64 -1.02 0.88
CA PRO A 85 24.41 -2.30 1.56
C PRO A 85 23.08 -2.35 2.30
N TYR A 86 22.69 -1.25 2.96
CA TYR A 86 21.41 -1.16 3.66
C TYR A 86 20.22 -1.24 2.70
N GLU A 87 20.24 -0.49 1.59
CA GLU A 87 19.22 -0.52 0.54
C GLU A 87 19.09 -1.92 -0.05
N THR A 88 20.21 -2.60 -0.29
CA THR A 88 20.21 -3.98 -0.80
C THR A 88 19.55 -4.94 0.19
N LEU A 89 19.87 -4.83 1.49
CA LEU A 89 19.25 -5.61 2.56
C LEU A 89 17.74 -5.31 2.65
N PHE A 90 17.36 -4.04 2.61
CA PHE A 90 15.99 -3.58 2.67
C PHE A 90 15.17 -4.09 1.48
N LEU A 91 15.67 -3.96 0.26
CA LEU A 91 15.01 -4.43 -0.95
C LEU A 91 14.87 -5.95 -0.97
N PHE A 92 15.88 -6.69 -0.50
CA PHE A 92 15.80 -8.14 -0.36
C PHE A 92 14.69 -8.54 0.60
N TYR A 93 14.68 -7.96 1.80
CA TYR A 93 13.63 -8.20 2.79
C TYR A 93 12.25 -7.83 2.24
N TRP A 94 12.11 -6.63 1.65
CA TRP A 94 10.86 -6.12 1.13
C TRP A 94 10.28 -7.02 0.04
N LYS A 95 11.11 -7.44 -0.93
CA LYS A 95 10.68 -8.32 -2.03
C LYS A 95 9.98 -9.57 -1.50
N ILE A 96 10.55 -10.18 -0.47
CA ILE A 96 10.03 -11.43 0.07
C ILE A 96 8.89 -11.16 1.07
N TYR A 97 8.94 -10.08 1.86
CA TYR A 97 7.86 -9.67 2.75
C TYR A 97 6.55 -9.38 1.99
N THR A 98 6.66 -8.82 0.78
CA THR A 98 5.50 -8.55 -0.08
C THR A 98 5.00 -9.77 -0.85
N ASP A 99 5.75 -10.87 -0.86
CA ASP A 99 5.37 -12.08 -1.57
C ASP A 99 4.36 -12.88 -0.72
N PRO A 100 3.10 -13.02 -1.16
CA PRO A 100 2.08 -13.73 -0.39
C PRO A 100 2.32 -15.24 -0.28
N THR A 101 3.28 -15.77 -1.05
CA THR A 101 3.60 -17.21 -1.08
C THR A 101 4.80 -17.58 -0.22
N THR A 102 5.54 -16.60 0.29
CA THR A 102 6.78 -16.83 1.03
C THR A 102 6.65 -16.41 2.49
N ASP A 103 6.78 -17.37 3.40
CA ASP A 103 6.86 -17.12 4.84
C ASP A 103 8.32 -17.05 5.33
N PHE A 104 8.50 -16.34 6.44
CA PHE A 104 9.75 -16.22 7.18
C PHE A 104 9.61 -16.67 8.64
N CYS A 105 10.71 -17.12 9.22
CA CYS A 105 10.80 -17.25 10.66
C CYS A 105 10.85 -15.87 11.34
N VAL A 106 10.40 -15.84 12.59
CA VAL A 106 10.42 -14.63 13.43
C VAL A 106 11.82 -14.03 13.56
N ASP A 107 12.89 -14.83 13.49
CA ASP A 107 14.27 -14.33 13.59
C ASP A 107 14.65 -13.36 12.47
N VAL A 108 14.16 -13.58 11.24
CA VAL A 108 14.41 -12.66 10.12
C VAL A 108 13.67 -11.34 10.34
N GLU A 109 12.42 -11.43 10.80
CA GLU A 109 11.55 -10.27 11.07
C GLU A 109 12.13 -9.40 12.19
N THR A 110 12.51 -10.01 13.32
CA THR A 110 13.08 -9.29 14.46
C THR A 110 14.44 -8.69 14.11
N THR A 111 15.31 -9.44 13.44
CA THR A 111 16.61 -8.94 13.01
C THR A 111 16.48 -7.75 12.07
N MET A 112 15.55 -7.80 11.12
CA MET A 112 15.32 -6.69 10.21
C MET A 112 14.70 -5.48 10.93
N ASN A 113 13.73 -5.70 11.83
CA ASN A 113 13.13 -4.64 12.61
C ASN A 113 14.16 -3.91 13.49
N ASP A 114 15.06 -4.65 14.13
CA ASP A 114 16.17 -4.09 14.89
C ASP A 114 17.15 -3.33 13.99
N THR A 115 17.45 -3.87 12.81
CA THR A 115 18.32 -3.22 11.82
C THR A 115 17.73 -1.88 11.33
N MET A 116 16.43 -1.85 11.01
CA MET A 116 15.70 -0.62 10.68
C MET A 116 15.70 0.37 11.84
N HIS A 117 15.44 -0.11 13.06
CA HIS A 117 15.46 0.73 14.25
C HIS A 117 16.82 1.40 14.44
N VAL A 118 17.91 0.64 14.34
CA VAL A 118 19.27 1.19 14.44
C VAL A 118 19.52 2.23 13.34
N TRP A 119 19.17 1.91 12.10
CA TRP A 119 19.36 2.81 10.96
C TRP A 119 18.64 4.17 11.13
N HIS A 120 17.34 4.15 11.45
CA HIS A 120 16.52 5.37 11.50
C HIS A 120 16.53 6.07 12.87
N LYS A 121 16.64 5.34 13.98
CA LYS A 121 16.52 5.91 15.34
C LYS A 121 17.85 6.14 16.01
N VAL A 122 18.82 5.24 15.84
CA VAL A 122 20.14 5.37 16.48
C VAL A 122 21.04 6.27 15.66
N TRP A 123 21.20 5.99 14.35
CA TRP A 123 22.06 6.80 13.48
C TRP A 123 21.34 7.95 12.80
N GLN A 124 20.00 7.99 12.85
CA GLN A 124 19.17 9.04 12.25
C GLN A 124 19.51 9.24 10.77
N CYS A 125 19.82 8.14 10.07
CA CYS A 125 20.10 8.21 8.65
C CYS A 125 18.85 8.76 7.94
N PRO A 126 19.01 9.77 7.07
CA PRO A 126 17.89 10.29 6.32
C PRO A 126 17.37 9.17 5.44
N ASP A 127 16.05 9.00 5.41
CA ASP A 127 15.44 8.24 4.33
C ASP A 127 15.76 8.97 3.02
N ASP A 128 15.58 8.32 1.88
CA ASP A 128 15.62 8.99 0.56
C ASP A 128 14.58 10.12 0.41
N THR A 129 13.92 10.53 1.52
CA THR A 129 13.08 11.72 1.69
C THR A 129 13.66 12.98 1.10
N LYS A 130 14.98 13.12 0.90
CA LYS A 130 15.50 14.29 0.15
C LYS A 130 14.98 14.30 -1.30
N LYS A 131 14.91 13.13 -1.93
CA LYS A 131 14.38 12.93 -3.27
C LYS A 131 12.85 12.91 -3.28
N ASP A 132 12.23 12.30 -2.26
CA ASP A 132 10.76 12.29 -2.15
C ASP A 132 10.19 13.68 -1.85
N ARG A 133 10.90 14.51 -1.07
CA ARG A 133 10.48 15.89 -0.80
C ARG A 133 10.46 16.75 -2.07
N GLU A 134 11.39 16.53 -2.99
CA GLU A 134 11.34 17.21 -4.30
C GLU A 134 10.17 16.68 -5.14
N SER A 135 9.93 15.37 -5.14
CA SER A 135 8.79 14.76 -5.83
C SER A 135 7.43 15.24 -5.28
N ASP A 136 7.28 15.32 -3.97
CA ASP A 136 6.06 15.79 -3.30
C ASP A 136 5.78 17.27 -3.60
N VAL A 137 6.82 18.11 -3.62
CA VAL A 137 6.69 19.52 -4.00
C VAL A 137 6.28 19.64 -5.47
N VAL A 138 6.86 18.84 -6.36
CA VAL A 138 6.48 18.81 -7.78
C VAL A 138 5.03 18.35 -7.95
N MET A 139 4.61 17.29 -7.26
CA MET A 139 3.22 16.79 -7.31
C MET A 139 2.22 17.82 -6.78
N LEU A 140 2.56 18.53 -5.71
CA LEU A 140 1.75 19.62 -5.18
C LEU A 140 1.63 20.76 -6.19
N LEU A 141 2.74 21.20 -6.79
CA LEU A 141 2.73 22.28 -7.79
C LEU A 141 1.91 21.89 -9.03
N VAL A 142 2.06 20.67 -9.52
CA VAL A 142 1.29 20.17 -10.68
C VAL A 142 -0.20 20.10 -10.37
N SER A 143 -0.59 19.59 -9.20
CA SER A 143 -2.00 19.50 -8.82
C SER A 143 -2.66 20.87 -8.65
N VAL A 144 -1.98 21.82 -7.99
CA VAL A 144 -2.49 23.19 -7.80
C VAL A 144 -2.60 23.91 -9.14
N THR A 145 -1.60 23.81 -10.01
CA THR A 145 -1.65 24.45 -11.35
C THR A 145 -2.76 23.87 -12.22
N ALA A 146 -2.94 22.55 -12.23
CA ALA A 146 -4.03 21.91 -12.97
C ALA A 146 -5.41 22.39 -12.49
N LEU A 147 -5.62 22.47 -11.17
CA LEU A 147 -6.87 22.97 -10.60
C LEU A 147 -7.13 24.43 -10.97
N MET A 148 -6.11 25.29 -10.93
CA MET A 148 -6.25 26.70 -11.33
C MET A 148 -6.60 26.86 -12.81
N VAL A 149 -6.01 26.05 -13.69
CA VAL A 149 -6.35 26.04 -15.13
C VAL A 149 -7.80 25.59 -15.34
N ILE A 150 -8.24 24.53 -14.65
CA ILE A 150 -9.63 24.07 -14.76
C ILE A 150 -10.62 25.14 -14.28
N LEU A 151 -10.33 25.79 -13.15
CA LEU A 151 -11.18 26.85 -12.59
C LEU A 151 -11.26 28.07 -13.50
N THR A 152 -10.12 28.50 -14.06
CA THR A 152 -10.09 29.64 -14.99
C THR A 152 -10.84 29.35 -16.28
N LEU A 153 -10.68 28.15 -16.85
CA LEU A 153 -11.44 27.74 -18.04
C LEU A 153 -12.94 27.62 -17.75
N PHE A 154 -13.32 27.05 -16.61
CA PHE A 154 -14.72 26.91 -16.21
C PHE A 154 -15.39 28.26 -16.01
N TYR A 155 -14.75 29.16 -15.25
CA TYR A 155 -15.30 30.48 -14.95
C TYR A 155 -15.31 31.38 -16.19
N GLY A 156 -14.22 31.40 -16.97
CA GLY A 156 -14.15 32.13 -18.23
C GLY A 156 -15.14 31.62 -19.27
N GLY A 157 -15.28 30.30 -19.41
CA GLY A 157 -16.27 29.67 -20.30
C GLY A 157 -17.70 30.01 -19.91
N SER A 158 -18.00 29.99 -18.61
CA SER A 158 -19.32 30.38 -18.07
C SER A 158 -19.64 31.85 -18.36
N TYR A 159 -18.66 32.76 -18.23
CA TYR A 159 -18.84 34.18 -18.55
C TYR A 159 -19.18 34.41 -20.03
N VAL A 160 -18.41 33.80 -20.94
CA VAL A 160 -18.65 33.91 -22.39
C VAL A 160 -20.00 33.31 -22.79
N GLN A 161 -20.38 32.17 -22.20
CA GLN A 161 -21.69 31.57 -22.47
C GLN A 161 -22.82 32.46 -21.96
N THR A 162 -22.65 33.09 -20.79
CA THR A 162 -23.62 34.03 -20.21
C THR A 162 -23.79 35.28 -21.08
N GLU A 163 -22.69 35.86 -21.59
CA GLU A 163 -22.76 36.99 -22.52
C GLU A 163 -23.46 36.63 -23.84
N ARG A 164 -23.18 35.44 -24.39
CA ARG A 164 -23.86 34.96 -25.61
C ARG A 164 -25.36 34.75 -25.36
N ALA A 165 -25.74 34.21 -24.21
CA ALA A 165 -27.14 34.08 -23.81
C ALA A 165 -27.83 35.44 -23.67
N GLN A 166 -27.18 36.41 -23.02
CA GLN A 166 -27.65 37.79 -22.88
C GLN A 166 -27.82 38.49 -24.24
N ARG A 167 -26.83 38.39 -25.14
CA ARG A 167 -26.90 38.98 -26.49
C ARG A 167 -28.00 38.35 -27.35
N ASN A 168 -28.21 37.03 -27.22
CA ASN A 168 -29.31 36.35 -27.90
C ASN A 168 -30.67 36.80 -27.36
N LEU A 169 -30.84 36.91 -26.03
CA LEU A 169 -32.06 37.43 -25.40
C LEU A 169 -32.37 38.87 -25.86
N ILE A 170 -31.37 39.75 -25.92
CA ILE A 170 -31.55 41.13 -26.40
C ILE A 170 -31.89 41.18 -27.91
N ARG A 171 -31.37 40.25 -28.72
CA ARG A 171 -31.78 40.13 -30.13
C ARG A 171 -33.23 39.67 -30.25
N TYR A 172 -33.65 38.68 -29.47
CA TYR A 172 -35.05 38.24 -29.44
C TYR A 172 -36.01 39.31 -28.91
N SER A 173 -35.57 40.19 -28.00
CA SER A 173 -36.40 41.29 -27.50
C SER A 173 -36.48 42.50 -28.44
N ARG A 174 -35.53 42.64 -29.38
CA ARG A 174 -35.53 43.68 -30.43
C ARG A 174 -36.18 43.25 -31.74
N LEU A 175 -36.33 41.95 -31.96
CA LEU A 175 -37.27 41.42 -32.94
C LEU A 175 -38.66 41.67 -32.34
N GLU A 176 -39.39 42.64 -32.90
CA GLU A 176 -40.79 42.92 -32.58
C GLU A 176 -41.54 41.59 -32.35
N ALA A 177 -42.13 41.41 -31.18
CA ALA A 177 -42.97 40.25 -30.92
C ALA A 177 -44.05 40.21 -32.02
N PRO A 178 -44.25 39.10 -32.75
CA PRO A 178 -45.47 38.96 -33.50
C PRO A 178 -46.59 39.06 -32.47
N ARG A 179 -47.40 40.12 -32.60
CA ARG A 179 -48.63 40.28 -31.83
C ARG A 179 -49.44 38.99 -31.99
N GLY A 180 -49.36 38.13 -30.98
CA GLY A 180 -50.09 36.89 -30.89
C GLY A 180 -49.20 35.65 -30.89
N GLN A 181 -48.81 35.18 -29.71
CA GLN A 181 -49.34 33.92 -29.19
C GLN A 181 -48.92 33.70 -27.73
N ARG A 182 -49.96 33.63 -26.89
CA ARG A 182 -50.10 33.01 -25.56
C ARG A 182 -48.83 32.47 -24.89
N SER A 183 -48.55 33.08 -23.74
CA SER A 183 -47.88 32.50 -22.58
C SER A 183 -48.36 31.07 -22.33
N ARG A 184 -47.47 30.08 -22.47
CA ARG A 184 -47.65 28.75 -21.89
C ARG A 184 -46.64 28.60 -20.76
N LEU A 185 -47.09 28.97 -19.55
CA LEU A 185 -46.42 28.62 -18.32
C LEU A 185 -46.43 27.09 -18.20
N VAL A 186 -45.26 26.46 -18.27
CA VAL A 186 -45.12 25.06 -17.90
C VAL A 186 -44.80 25.04 -16.40
N SER A 187 -45.85 25.12 -15.60
CA SER A 187 -45.79 24.64 -14.22
C SER A 187 -46.00 23.13 -14.26
N SER A 188 -44.99 22.37 -13.84
CA SER A 188 -45.17 20.94 -13.55
C SER A 188 -44.74 20.67 -12.12
N SER A 189 -45.68 20.87 -11.20
CA SER A 189 -45.65 20.29 -9.85
C SER A 189 -46.59 19.07 -9.83
N SER A 190 -45.98 17.89 -9.87
CA SER A 190 -46.21 16.73 -9.00
C SER A 190 -47.62 16.14 -8.73
N PHE A 191 -47.62 14.80 -8.68
CA PHE A 191 -48.50 13.85 -7.95
C PHE A 191 -49.69 13.16 -8.67
N PHE A 192 -49.44 11.89 -9.02
CA PHE A 192 -50.14 10.67 -8.58
C PHE A 192 -51.67 10.56 -8.78
N SER A 193 -52.09 9.63 -9.65
CA SER A 193 -53.15 8.64 -9.36
C SER A 193 -53.38 7.69 -10.56
N SER A 194 -52.98 6.43 -10.37
CA SER A 194 -53.70 5.25 -10.91
C SER A 194 -55.03 5.11 -10.11
N PRO A 195 -56.04 4.29 -10.45
CA PRO A 195 -56.05 3.18 -11.42
C PRO A 195 -57.34 2.99 -12.24
N GLY A 196 -57.27 2.06 -13.20
CA GLY A 196 -58.40 1.17 -13.52
C GLY A 196 -59.15 1.45 -14.82
N ALA A 197 -58.99 0.56 -15.80
CA ALA A 197 -59.99 -0.47 -16.14
C ALA A 197 -59.75 -1.02 -17.56
N SER A 198 -59.41 -2.32 -17.62
CA SER A 198 -59.89 -3.38 -18.55
C SER A 198 -59.94 -3.08 -20.07
N ALA A 199 -59.52 -3.96 -20.99
CA ALA A 199 -59.45 -5.41 -20.94
C ALA A 199 -58.79 -5.95 -22.24
N VAL A 200 -58.25 -7.18 -22.17
CA VAL A 200 -58.27 -8.24 -23.23
C VAL A 200 -57.36 -8.02 -24.45
N GLU A 201 -56.64 -8.97 -25.04
CA GLU A 201 -56.24 -10.37 -24.78
C GLU A 201 -55.28 -10.78 -25.92
N GLU A 202 -54.43 -11.77 -25.64
CA GLU A 202 -53.80 -12.77 -26.52
C GLU A 202 -52.82 -12.49 -27.70
N SER A 203 -51.69 -13.19 -27.56
CA SER A 203 -51.08 -14.19 -28.47
C SER A 203 -50.13 -13.77 -29.59
N ALA A 204 -48.86 -14.14 -29.34
CA ALA A 204 -47.97 -14.94 -30.19
C ALA A 204 -47.72 -14.55 -31.66
N GLY A 205 -46.45 -14.17 -31.90
CA GLY A 205 -45.60 -14.95 -32.81
C GLY A 205 -45.44 -14.47 -34.26
N ARG A 206 -44.16 -14.48 -34.68
CA ARG A 206 -43.62 -14.84 -36.00
C ARG A 206 -43.06 -13.69 -36.88
N ALA A 207 -41.73 -13.80 -37.05
CA ALA A 207 -40.89 -13.62 -38.23
C ALA A 207 -41.02 -12.35 -39.09
N HIS A 208 -39.90 -11.65 -39.26
CA HIS A 208 -39.00 -11.88 -40.40
C HIS A 208 -37.56 -11.52 -40.04
#